data_AF-A0A5C7LV01-F1
#
_entry.id   AF-A0A5C7LV01-F1
#
_cell.length_a   1.000
_cell.length_b   1.000
_cell.length_c   1.000
_cell.angle_alpha   90.00
_cell.angle_beta   90.00
_cell.angle_gamma   90.00
#
_symmetry.space_group_name_H-M   'P 1'
#
loop_
_entity.id
_entity.type
_entity.pdbx_description
1 polymer ?
#
loop_
_entity_poly.entity_id
_entity_poly.type
_entity_poly.pdbx_seq_one_letter_code
_entity_poly.pdbx_strand_id
1 'polypeptide(L)'
;MTETKTAHVFETMVKPTHPEIIAALTNWKPPKGAYILLEQPVLHIVSEGERRWGMGLVTYNAESRAEVMGWVENSLGKGGRVLHYGNFPSLQDRRPSRVEKAMLYGGSKGANPWDTLARNLDTKMAADTGLQATIEEQKSEIDALRAKLAALESVKAEKKERVKKNEKLETEESNGSLYPKE
;
A
#
# COMPACT_ATOMS: atom_id res chain seq x y z
N MET A 1 -33.77 3.98 -19.53
CA MET A 1 -32.51 4.67 -19.16
C MET A 1 -32.01 3.99 -17.90
N THR A 2 -31.01 3.12 -18.03
CA THR A 2 -30.39 2.45 -16.88
C THR A 2 -29.37 3.41 -16.28
N GLU A 3 -29.68 3.97 -15.12
CA GLU A 3 -28.70 4.71 -14.33
C GLU A 3 -27.52 3.80 -14.01
N THR A 4 -26.34 4.13 -14.53
CA THR A 4 -25.08 3.51 -14.17
C THR A 4 -24.80 3.84 -12.71
N LYS A 5 -25.23 2.93 -11.83
CA LYS A 5 -24.96 3.00 -10.40
C LYS A 5 -23.44 3.06 -10.23
N THR A 6 -22.92 4.21 -9.83
CA THR A 6 -21.49 4.41 -9.57
C THR A 6 -21.05 3.38 -8.54
N ALA A 7 -20.08 2.54 -8.92
CA ALA A 7 -19.60 1.47 -8.07
C ALA A 7 -18.88 2.09 -6.87
N HIS A 8 -19.42 1.86 -5.67
CA HIS A 8 -18.85 2.38 -4.43
C HIS A 8 -17.75 1.44 -3.95
N VAL A 9 -16.52 1.94 -3.84
CA VAL A 9 -15.40 1.22 -3.22
C VAL A 9 -15.49 1.39 -1.71
N PHE A 10 -15.46 0.30 -0.96
CA PHE A 10 -15.47 0.37 0.50
C PHE A 10 -14.22 1.09 1.03
N GLU A 11 -14.41 2.10 1.88
CA GLU A 11 -13.33 2.86 2.51
C GLU A 11 -12.78 2.10 3.72
N THR A 12 -11.49 1.76 3.65
CA THR A 12 -10.77 1.01 4.70
C THR A 12 -9.96 1.96 5.59
N MET A 13 -9.56 1.49 6.78
CA MET A 13 -8.72 2.27 7.70
C MET A 13 -7.30 2.45 7.14
N VAL A 14 -6.75 1.40 6.53
CA VAL A 14 -5.48 1.45 5.80
C VAL A 14 -5.79 1.38 4.31
N LYS A 15 -5.20 2.29 3.52
CA LYS A 15 -5.43 2.35 2.09
C LYS A 15 -4.83 1.13 1.38
N PRO A 16 -5.63 0.37 0.61
CA PRO A 16 -5.12 -0.76 -0.16
C PRO A 16 -4.17 -0.26 -1.24
N THR A 17 -3.08 -0.98 -1.46
CA THR A 17 -2.05 -0.65 -2.47
C THR A 17 -2.24 -1.43 -3.75
N HIS A 18 -2.89 -2.59 -3.69
CA HIS A 18 -2.98 -3.51 -4.81
C HIS A 18 -4.31 -3.35 -5.56
N PRO A 19 -4.28 -3.24 -6.91
CA PRO A 19 -5.48 -3.01 -7.70
C PRO A 19 -6.50 -4.16 -7.59
N GLU A 20 -6.03 -5.40 -7.41
CA GLU A 20 -6.90 -6.56 -7.19
C GLU A 20 -7.74 -6.41 -5.91
N ILE A 21 -7.17 -5.80 -4.86
CA ILE A 21 -7.86 -5.54 -3.60
C ILE A 21 -8.86 -4.41 -3.75
N ILE A 22 -8.51 -3.34 -4.46
CA ILE A 22 -9.44 -2.24 -4.77
C ILE A 22 -10.65 -2.76 -5.56
N ALA A 23 -10.41 -3.63 -6.53
CA ALA A 23 -11.48 -4.28 -7.27
C ALA A 23 -12.35 -5.17 -6.35
N ALA A 24 -11.74 -5.96 -5.46
CA ALA A 24 -12.46 -6.79 -4.51
C ALA A 24 -13.27 -5.98 -3.47
N LEU A 25 -12.82 -4.77 -3.13
CA LEU A 25 -13.51 -3.85 -2.23
C LEU A 25 -14.68 -3.11 -2.90
N THR A 26 -14.76 -3.18 -4.23
CA THR A 26 -15.86 -2.57 -4.99
C THR A 26 -17.15 -3.34 -4.72
N ASN A 27 -18.17 -2.64 -4.19
CA ASN A 27 -19.43 -3.24 -3.70
C ASN A 27 -19.27 -4.23 -2.54
N TRP A 28 -18.10 -4.30 -1.91
CA TRP A 28 -17.93 -5.09 -0.70
C TRP A 28 -18.76 -4.50 0.44
N LYS A 29 -19.38 -5.37 1.24
CA LYS A 29 -20.22 -4.96 2.37
C LYS A 29 -19.68 -5.54 3.67
N PRO A 30 -19.57 -4.72 4.72
CA PRO A 30 -19.10 -5.20 6.01
C PRO A 30 -20.04 -6.28 6.56
N PRO A 31 -19.49 -7.37 7.13
CA PRO A 31 -20.28 -8.39 7.81
C PRO A 31 -21.13 -7.80 8.96
N LYS A 32 -22.27 -8.44 9.23
CA LYS A 32 -23.17 -8.04 10.33
C LYS A 32 -22.62 -8.33 11.74
N GLY A 33 -21.61 -9.18 11.85
CA GLY A 33 -20.91 -9.51 13.10
C GLY A 33 -19.52 -8.90 13.14
N ALA A 34 -18.78 -9.13 14.21
CA ALA A 34 -17.41 -8.69 14.35
C ALA A 34 -16.50 -9.31 13.29
N TYR A 35 -15.65 -8.49 12.68
CA TYR A 35 -14.79 -8.92 11.59
C TYR A 35 -13.44 -8.20 11.59
N ILE A 36 -12.45 -8.87 10.96
CA ILE A 36 -11.15 -8.31 10.63
C ILE A 36 -10.95 -8.52 9.14
N LEU A 37 -10.59 -7.48 8.41
CA LEU A 37 -10.37 -7.46 6.98
C LEU A 37 -8.87 -7.36 6.69
N LEU A 38 -8.36 -8.31 5.91
CA LEU A 38 -6.96 -8.39 5.56
C LEU A 38 -6.80 -8.52 4.03
N GLU A 39 -5.72 -7.98 3.52
CA GLU A 39 -5.14 -8.47 2.26
C GLU A 39 -4.06 -9.51 2.57
N GLN A 40 -3.98 -10.55 1.75
CA GLN A 40 -2.93 -11.57 1.87
C GLN A 40 -2.50 -12.10 0.49
N PRO A 41 -1.26 -12.61 0.36
CA PRO A 41 -0.85 -13.27 -0.87
C PRO A 41 -1.69 -14.52 -1.15
N VAL A 42 -2.25 -14.58 -2.35
CA VAL A 42 -3.06 -15.72 -2.82
C VAL A 42 -2.56 -16.14 -4.20
N LEU A 43 -2.60 -17.45 -4.45
CA LEU A 43 -2.33 -18.02 -5.75
C LEU A 43 -3.62 -18.02 -6.58
N HIS A 44 -3.69 -17.15 -7.58
CA HIS A 44 -4.81 -17.06 -8.50
C HIS A 44 -4.63 -18.03 -9.66
N ILE A 45 -5.74 -18.63 -10.10
CA ILE A 45 -5.80 -19.47 -11.31
C ILE A 45 -6.41 -18.59 -12.41
N VAL A 46 -5.62 -18.26 -13.44
CA VAL A 46 -5.99 -17.27 -14.45
C VAL A 46 -6.71 -17.94 -15.63
N SER A 47 -6.12 -19.02 -16.15
CA SER A 47 -6.61 -19.81 -17.29
C SER A 47 -5.78 -21.10 -17.40
N GLU A 48 -6.31 -22.15 -18.05
CA GLU A 48 -5.64 -23.42 -18.40
C GLU A 48 -4.40 -23.82 -17.55
N GLY A 49 -4.55 -23.89 -16.23
CA GLY A 49 -3.49 -24.34 -15.32
C GLY A 49 -2.40 -23.32 -14.99
N GLU A 50 -2.42 -22.13 -15.58
CA GLU A 50 -1.53 -21.03 -15.21
C GLU A 50 -1.89 -20.46 -13.85
N ARG A 51 -0.87 -20.40 -12.99
CA ARG A 51 -0.97 -19.91 -11.62
C ARG A 51 -0.17 -18.62 -11.51
N ARG A 52 -0.79 -17.56 -11.02
CA ARG A 52 -0.10 -16.31 -10.69
C ARG A 52 -0.22 -16.00 -9.21
N TRP A 53 0.87 -15.53 -8.62
CA TRP A 53 0.80 -14.91 -7.30
C TRP A 53 0.16 -13.53 -7.42
N GLY A 54 -0.79 -13.25 -6.55
CA GLY A 54 -1.41 -11.93 -6.41
C GLY A 54 -1.88 -11.71 -4.99
N MET A 55 -2.76 -10.73 -4.80
CA MET A 55 -3.32 -10.40 -3.49
C MET A 55 -4.80 -10.73 -3.45
N GLY A 56 -5.23 -11.30 -2.34
CA GLY A 56 -6.62 -11.64 -2.08
C GLY A 56 -7.15 -10.94 -0.84
N LEU A 57 -8.42 -10.56 -0.89
CA LEU A 57 -9.14 -10.02 0.26
C LEU A 57 -9.68 -11.16 1.12
N VAL A 58 -9.35 -11.16 2.41
CA VAL A 58 -9.84 -12.17 3.37
C VAL A 58 -10.44 -11.51 4.59
N THR A 59 -11.54 -12.09 5.05
CA THR A 59 -12.27 -11.60 6.22
C THR A 59 -12.28 -12.69 7.29
N TYR A 60 -11.71 -12.41 8.45
CA TYR A 60 -11.85 -13.26 9.62
C TYR A 60 -13.06 -12.86 10.42
N ASN A 61 -13.83 -13.86 10.84
CA ASN A 61 -14.91 -13.69 11.78
C ASN A 61 -14.34 -13.62 13.21
N ALA A 62 -14.53 -12.48 13.86
CA ALA A 62 -14.10 -12.26 15.24
C ALA A 62 -15.26 -12.34 16.24
N GLU A 63 -16.49 -12.67 15.81
CA GLU A 63 -17.72 -12.56 16.60
C GLU A 63 -17.84 -13.62 17.69
N SER A 64 -17.16 -14.75 17.52
CA SER A 64 -17.26 -15.88 18.46
C SER A 64 -15.96 -16.13 19.23
N ARG A 65 -14.83 -15.56 18.81
CA ARG A 65 -13.52 -15.77 19.43
C ARG A 65 -12.69 -14.49 19.31
N ALA A 66 -12.24 -13.95 20.43
CA ALA A 66 -11.29 -12.83 20.44
C ALA A 66 -9.84 -13.28 20.13
N GLU A 67 -9.55 -14.59 20.25
CA GLU A 67 -8.23 -15.19 20.02
C GLU A 67 -7.82 -15.33 18.53
N VAL A 68 -8.51 -14.60 17.65
CA VAL A 68 -8.23 -14.58 16.20
C VAL A 68 -6.86 -13.93 15.90
N MET A 69 -6.23 -13.28 16.88
CA MET A 69 -4.89 -12.68 16.72
C MET A 69 -3.84 -13.66 16.21
N GLY A 70 -3.82 -14.92 16.65
CA GLY A 70 -2.85 -15.89 16.15
C GLY A 70 -2.99 -16.15 14.65
N TRP A 71 -4.22 -16.12 14.12
CA TRP A 71 -4.47 -16.25 12.68
C TRP A 71 -4.09 -14.97 11.93
N VAL A 72 -4.40 -13.80 12.50
CA VAL A 72 -3.97 -12.51 11.96
C VAL A 72 -2.46 -12.45 11.85
N GLU A 73 -1.73 -12.78 12.92
CA GLU A 73 -0.27 -12.77 12.95
C GLU A 73 0.35 -13.73 11.94
N ASN A 74 -0.22 -14.94 11.78
CA ASN A 74 0.20 -15.88 10.76
C ASN A 74 0.02 -15.30 9.34
N SER A 75 -1.10 -14.61 9.07
CA SER A 75 -1.31 -13.95 7.78
C SER A 75 -0.35 -12.80 7.57
N LEU A 76 -0.10 -11.99 8.60
CA LEU A 76 0.89 -10.89 8.55
C LEU A 76 2.30 -11.43 8.30
N GLY A 77 2.70 -12.53 8.93
CA GLY A 77 4.00 -13.18 8.72
C GLY A 77 4.20 -13.72 7.30
N LYS A 78 3.11 -13.93 6.56
CA LYS A 78 3.13 -14.34 5.14
C LYS A 78 3.08 -13.14 4.17
N GLY A 79 3.24 -11.92 4.67
CA GLY A 79 3.15 -10.70 3.88
C GLY A 79 1.72 -10.17 3.69
N GLY A 80 0.77 -10.61 4.51
CA GLY A 80 -0.54 -9.98 4.59
C GLY A 80 -0.52 -8.65 5.34
N ARG A 81 -1.58 -7.86 5.19
CA ARG A 81 -1.77 -6.56 5.84
C ARG A 81 -3.19 -6.42 6.35
N VAL A 82 -3.36 -5.78 7.51
CA VAL A 82 -4.68 -5.45 8.04
C VAL A 82 -5.18 -4.19 7.34
N LEU A 83 -6.36 -4.27 6.73
CA LEU A 83 -6.97 -3.13 6.05
C LEU A 83 -8.02 -2.43 6.92
N HIS A 84 -8.81 -3.22 7.65
CA HIS A 84 -9.93 -2.72 8.43
C HIS A 84 -10.36 -3.74 9.50
N TYR A 85 -11.08 -3.29 10.50
CA TYR A 85 -11.83 -4.16 11.40
C TYR A 85 -13.06 -3.41 11.91
N GLY A 86 -14.04 -4.14 12.44
CA GLY A 86 -15.19 -3.47 13.01
C GLY A 86 -16.19 -4.37 13.70
N ASN A 87 -17.16 -3.69 14.30
CA ASN A 87 -18.35 -4.30 14.90
C ASN A 87 -18.02 -5.32 16.01
N PHE A 88 -17.01 -5.04 16.81
CA PHE A 88 -16.62 -5.88 17.94
C PHE A 88 -17.67 -5.85 19.07
N PRO A 89 -17.95 -6.99 19.75
CA PRO A 89 -18.84 -7.02 20.90
C PRO A 89 -18.35 -6.09 22.00
N SER A 90 -19.29 -5.47 22.70
CA SER A 90 -19.02 -4.58 23.84
C SER A 90 -19.97 -4.92 24.99
N LEU A 91 -19.57 -4.58 26.21
CA LEU A 91 -20.41 -4.72 27.41
C LEU A 91 -21.65 -3.81 27.38
N GLN A 92 -21.65 -2.78 26.54
CA GLN A 92 -22.74 -1.81 26.39
C GLN A 92 -23.47 -1.98 25.04
N ASP A 93 -23.28 -3.12 24.37
CA ASP A 93 -23.91 -3.37 23.09
C ASP A 93 -25.45 -3.47 23.22
N ARG A 94 -26.17 -2.94 22.22
CA ARG A 94 -27.64 -3.00 22.18
C ARG A 94 -28.15 -4.45 22.13
N ARG A 95 -27.36 -5.39 21.61
CA ARG A 95 -27.74 -6.80 21.51
C ARG A 95 -27.31 -7.58 22.76
N PRO A 96 -28.25 -8.14 23.55
CA PRO A 96 -27.92 -8.87 24.78
C PRO A 96 -26.95 -10.04 24.55
N SER A 97 -27.10 -10.76 23.43
CA SER A 97 -26.21 -11.88 23.09
C SER A 97 -24.75 -11.48 22.87
N ARG A 98 -24.48 -10.20 22.52
CA ARG A 98 -23.12 -9.68 22.33
C ARG A 98 -22.52 -9.20 23.65
N VAL A 99 -23.35 -8.63 24.53
CA VAL A 99 -22.97 -8.34 25.91
C VAL A 99 -22.60 -9.63 26.65
N GLU A 100 -23.42 -10.67 26.53
CA GLU A 100 -23.15 -11.98 27.15
C GLU A 100 -21.81 -12.57 26.68
N LYS A 101 -21.49 -12.47 25.38
CA LYS A 101 -20.17 -12.87 24.88
C LYS A 101 -19.04 -12.03 25.47
N ALA A 102 -19.18 -10.71 25.48
CA ALA A 102 -18.16 -9.83 26.07
C ALA A 102 -17.94 -10.14 27.56
N MET A 103 -19.00 -10.48 28.31
CA MET A 103 -18.91 -10.92 29.69
C MET A 103 -18.26 -12.31 29.84
N LEU A 104 -18.70 -13.29 29.04
CA LEU A 104 -18.19 -14.66 29.08
C LEU A 104 -16.69 -14.71 28.81
N TYR A 105 -16.22 -13.98 27.81
CA TYR A 105 -14.81 -13.94 27.45
C TYR A 105 -14.02 -12.87 28.23
N GLY A 106 -14.67 -11.94 28.92
CA GLY A 106 -14.02 -10.88 29.70
C GLY A 106 -13.51 -11.29 31.08
N GLY A 107 -13.87 -12.50 31.52
CA GLY A 107 -13.41 -13.09 32.78
C GLY A 107 -13.78 -12.25 34.01
N SER A 108 -13.16 -12.57 35.15
CA SER A 108 -13.47 -11.95 36.45
C SER A 108 -13.08 -10.48 36.56
N LYS A 109 -12.23 -9.97 35.66
CA LYS A 109 -11.75 -8.58 35.65
C LYS A 109 -12.64 -7.63 34.84
N GLY A 110 -13.65 -8.15 34.13
CA GLY A 110 -14.57 -7.35 33.31
C GLY A 110 -13.90 -6.66 32.11
N ALA A 111 -12.71 -7.12 31.71
CA ALA A 111 -11.99 -6.54 30.57
C ALA A 111 -12.48 -7.18 29.28
N ASN A 112 -13.06 -6.39 28.37
CA ASN A 112 -13.53 -6.90 27.08
C ASN A 112 -12.35 -7.32 26.20
N PRO A 113 -12.20 -8.61 25.83
CA PRO A 113 -11.02 -9.08 25.11
C PRO A 113 -10.95 -8.52 23.68
N TRP A 114 -12.07 -8.09 23.12
CA TRP A 114 -12.10 -7.39 21.84
C TRP A 114 -11.47 -5.99 21.90
N ASP A 115 -11.40 -5.34 23.06
CA ASP A 115 -10.72 -4.05 23.21
C ASP A 115 -9.19 -4.23 23.12
N THR A 116 -8.68 -5.35 23.62
CA THR A 116 -7.27 -5.73 23.47
C THR A 116 -6.98 -6.11 22.02
N LEU A 117 -7.88 -6.86 21.38
CA LEU A 117 -7.79 -7.20 19.96
C LEU A 117 -7.73 -5.93 19.09
N ALA A 118 -8.63 -4.98 19.30
CA ALA A 118 -8.65 -3.71 18.57
C ALA A 118 -7.33 -2.94 18.72
N ARG A 119 -6.84 -2.77 19.96
CA ARG A 119 -5.54 -2.10 20.22
C ARG A 119 -4.37 -2.78 19.52
N ASN A 120 -4.35 -4.12 19.48
CA ASN A 120 -3.31 -4.86 18.79
C ASN A 120 -3.40 -4.63 17.27
N LEU A 121 -4.60 -4.65 16.69
CA LEU A 121 -4.81 -4.37 15.27
C LEU A 121 -4.41 -2.93 14.91
N ASP A 122 -4.78 -1.95 15.73
CA ASP A 122 -4.37 -0.55 15.56
C ASP A 122 -2.85 -0.40 15.52
N THR A 123 -2.16 -1.09 16.43
CA THR A 123 -0.69 -1.10 16.47
C THR A 123 -0.10 -1.66 15.17
N LYS A 124 -0.68 -2.72 14.60
CA LYS A 124 -0.21 -3.30 13.33
C LYS A 124 -0.48 -2.38 12.14
N MET A 125 -1.66 -1.76 12.08
CA MET A 125 -2.01 -0.80 11.03
C MET A 125 -1.16 0.47 11.08
N ALA A 126 -0.85 0.97 12.29
CA ALA A 126 0.01 2.14 12.47
C ALA A 126 1.45 1.86 11.99
N ALA A 127 2.00 0.69 12.32
CA ALA A 127 3.32 0.29 11.84
C ALA A 127 3.38 0.23 10.31
N ASP A 128 2.35 -0.31 9.68
CA ASP A 128 2.23 -0.40 8.23
C ASP A 128 2.10 0.98 7.56
N THR A 129 1.27 1.87 8.12
CA THR A 129 1.12 3.24 7.62
C THR A 129 2.43 4.03 7.73
N GLY A 130 3.18 3.84 8.83
CA GLY A 130 4.51 4.44 8.99
C GLY A 130 5.51 3.95 7.94
N LEU A 131 5.54 2.64 7.67
CA LEU A 131 6.39 2.08 6.61
C LEU A 131 6.03 2.62 5.22
N GLN A 132 4.73 2.75 4.92
CA GLN A 132 4.29 3.35 3.65
C GLN A 132 4.75 4.80 3.50
N ALA A 133 4.68 5.61 4.56
CA ALA A 133 5.15 6.99 4.52
C ALA A 133 6.64 7.06 4.18
N THR A 134 7.47 6.20 4.81
CA THR A 134 8.90 6.12 4.52
C THR A 134 9.19 5.68 3.08
N ILE A 135 8.45 4.70 2.55
CA ILE A 135 8.60 4.25 1.17
C ILE A 135 8.28 5.39 0.18
N GLU A 136 7.24 6.17 0.44
CA GLU A 136 6.85 7.27 -0.44
C GLU A 136 7.87 8.41 -0.42
N GLU A 137 8.40 8.73 0.77
CA GLU A 137 9.50 9.70 0.91
C GLU A 137 10.73 9.26 0.10
N GLN A 138 11.16 8.00 0.26
CA GLN A 138 12.30 7.45 -0.48
C GLN A 138 12.09 7.46 -2.00
N LYS A 139 10.87 7.17 -2.48
CA LYS A 139 10.56 7.26 -3.91
C LYS A 139 10.70 8.69 -4.43
N SER A 140 10.17 9.66 -3.69
CA SER A 140 10.28 11.07 -4.07
C SER A 140 11.74 11.54 -4.16
N GLU A 141 12.59 11.04 -3.24
CA GLU A 141 14.03 11.31 -3.27
C GLU A 141 14.71 10.65 -4.49
N ILE A 142 14.39 9.40 -4.79
CA ILE A 142 14.91 8.69 -5.97
C ILE A 142 14.55 9.44 -7.26
N ASP A 143 13.30 9.90 -7.39
CA ASP A 143 12.85 10.62 -8.57
C ASP A 143 13.54 11.99 -8.69
N ALA A 144 13.75 12.70 -7.57
CA ALA A 144 14.51 13.94 -7.55
C ALA A 144 15.99 13.71 -7.94
N LEU A 145 16.61 12.63 -7.47
CA LEU A 145 17.98 12.25 -7.84
C LEU A 145 18.09 11.87 -9.32
N ARG A 146 17.12 11.14 -9.86
CA ARG A 146 17.05 10.81 -11.29
C ARG A 146 16.92 12.06 -12.16
N ALA A 147 16.07 13.01 -11.76
CA ALA A 147 15.93 14.29 -12.45
C ALA A 147 17.24 15.09 -12.44
N LYS A 148 17.95 15.14 -11.29
CA LYS A 148 19.25 15.79 -11.18
C LYS A 148 20.32 15.12 -12.04
N LEU A 149 20.36 13.79 -12.09
CA LEU A 149 21.28 13.05 -12.95
C LEU A 149 21.03 13.35 -14.43
N ALA A 150 19.77 13.32 -14.87
CA ALA A 150 19.40 13.66 -16.24
C ALA A 150 19.81 15.09 -16.62
N ALA A 151 19.62 16.06 -15.71
CA ALA A 151 20.04 17.45 -15.93
C ALA A 151 21.58 17.60 -15.98
N LEU A 152 22.32 16.86 -15.15
CA LEU A 152 23.79 16.88 -15.19
C LEU A 152 24.32 16.21 -16.47
N GLU A 153 23.68 15.16 -16.94
CA GLU A 153 24.03 14.50 -18.20
C GLU A 153 23.78 15.39 -19.41
N SER A 154 22.66 16.13 -19.45
CA SER A 154 22.42 17.10 -20.53
C SER A 154 23.45 18.22 -20.53
N VAL A 155 23.78 18.79 -19.36
CA VAL A 155 24.82 19.83 -19.25
C VAL A 155 26.20 19.29 -19.67
N LYS A 156 26.53 18.04 -19.33
CA LYS A 156 27.78 17.41 -19.79
C LYS A 156 27.79 17.21 -21.30
N ALA A 157 26.67 16.82 -21.90
CA ALA A 157 26.53 16.67 -23.35
C ALA A 157 26.70 18.02 -24.07
N GLU A 158 26.02 19.07 -23.60
CA GLU A 158 26.14 20.43 -24.12
C GLU A 158 27.58 20.97 -24.01
N LYS A 159 28.24 20.74 -22.87
CA LYS A 159 29.66 21.13 -22.70
C LYS A 159 30.56 20.39 -23.68
N LYS A 160 30.36 19.10 -23.90
CA LYS A 160 31.12 18.33 -24.90
C LYS A 160 30.90 18.85 -26.32
N GLU A 161 29.67 19.20 -26.69
CA GLU A 161 29.39 19.80 -27.99
C GLU A 161 30.02 21.18 -28.15
N ARG A 162 29.97 22.03 -27.12
CA ARG A 162 30.63 23.33 -27.12
C ARG A 162 32.14 23.22 -27.29
N VAL A 163 32.80 22.30 -26.59
CA VAL A 163 34.25 22.06 -26.74
C VAL A 163 34.59 21.63 -28.17
N LYS A 164 33.85 20.66 -28.73
CA LYS A 164 34.05 20.23 -30.13
C LYS A 164 33.85 21.36 -31.13
N LYS A 165 32.88 22.25 -30.91
CA LYS A 165 32.62 23.38 -31.80
C LYS A 165 33.75 24.42 -31.73
N ASN A 166 34.27 24.69 -30.54
CA ASN A 166 35.38 25.62 -30.36
C ASN A 166 36.69 25.09 -30.95
N GLU A 167 37.03 23.81 -30.75
CA GLU A 167 38.23 23.18 -31.35
C GLU A 167 38.21 23.25 -32.90
N LYS A 168 37.02 23.14 -33.50
CA LYS A 168 36.85 23.20 -34.95
C LYS A 168 37.03 24.63 -35.51
N LEU A 169 36.65 25.64 -34.75
CA LEU A 169 36.83 27.05 -35.12
C LEU A 169 38.30 27.47 -35.03
N GLU A 170 39.03 27.01 -34.02
CA GLU A 170 40.46 27.32 -33.86
C GLU A 170 41.33 26.68 -34.95
N THR A 171 40.94 25.51 -35.47
CA THR A 171 41.64 24.84 -36.59
C THR A 171 41.34 25.48 -37.95
N GLU A 172 40.17 26.10 -38.12
CA GLU A 172 39.84 26.86 -39.33
C GLU A 172 40.54 28.23 -39.37
N GLU A 173 40.67 28.91 -38.22
CA GLU A 173 41.42 30.17 -38.12
C GLU A 173 42.94 29.98 -38.30
N SER A 174 43.52 28.86 -37.87
CA SER A 174 44.96 28.60 -38.08
C SER A 174 45.29 28.30 -39.55
N ASN A 175 44.36 27.76 -40.33
CA ASN A 175 44.54 27.48 -41.76
C ASN A 175 44.22 28.67 -42.67
N GLY A 176 43.42 29.65 -42.21
CA GLY A 176 43.07 30.86 -42.97
C GLY A 176 44.13 31.96 -43.00
N SER A 177 45.18 31.87 -42.17
CA SER A 177 46.22 32.91 -42.00
C SER A 177 47.40 32.80 -42.98
N LEU A 178 47.38 31.82 -43.90
CA LEU A 178 48.56 31.44 -44.69
C LEU A 178 48.69 32.11 -46.08
N TYR A 179 48.14 33.31 -46.27
CA TYR A 179 48.42 34.12 -47.46
C TYR A 179 49.08 35.46 -47.09
N PRO A 180 50.32 35.72 -47.53
CA PRO A 180 50.92 37.04 -47.41
C PRO A 180 50.17 38.02 -48.30
N LYS A 181 49.83 39.18 -47.75
CA LYS A 181 49.37 40.32 -48.55
C LYS A 181 50.57 40.89 -49.29
N GLU A 182 50.57 40.77 -50.60
CA GLU A 182 51.45 41.51 -51.52
C GLU A 182 51.13 43.01 -51.52
#